data_AF-A7GQ85-F1
#
_entry.id   AF-A7GQ85-F1
#
_cell.length_a   1.000
_cell.length_b   1.000
_cell.length_c   1.000
_cell.angle_alpha   90.00
_cell.angle_beta   90.00
_cell.angle_gamma   90.00
#
_symmetry.space_group_name_H-M   'P 1'
#
loop_
_entity.id
_entity.type
_entity.pdbx_description
1 polymer ?
#
loop_
_entity_poly.entity_id
_entity_poly.type
_entity_poly.pdbx_seq_one_letter_code
_entity_poly.pdbx_strand_id
1 'polypeptide(L)' 'MKDTTKYVGLDVSKEKIAVAIADEGREEPRYLGMIPHTPESLRKLIKN' A
#
# COMPACT_ATOMS: atom_id res chain seq x y z
N MET A 1 -7.51 -2.49 -22.41
CA MET A 1 -6.82 -2.58 -21.10
C MET A 1 -7.57 -3.59 -20.26
N LYS A 2 -6.87 -4.42 -19.50
CA LYS A 2 -7.49 -5.33 -18.54
C LYS A 2 -7.40 -4.64 -17.18
N ASP A 3 -8.54 -4.30 -16.60
CA ASP A 3 -8.56 -3.72 -15.27
C ASP A 3 -8.16 -4.80 -14.26
N THR A 4 -7.41 -4.39 -13.24
CA THR A 4 -6.94 -5.27 -12.16
C THR A 4 -7.27 -4.60 -10.85
N THR A 5 -7.92 -5.35 -9.97
CA THR A 5 -8.19 -4.91 -8.61
C THR A 5 -7.11 -5.46 -7.69
N LYS A 6 -6.53 -4.58 -6.87
CA LYS A 6 -5.58 -4.93 -5.80
C LYS A 6 -6.07 -4.30 -4.50
N TYR A 7 -5.77 -4.93 -3.39
CA TYR A 7 -6.13 -4.44 -2.06
C TYR A 7 -4.87 -3.94 -1.36
N VAL A 8 -4.91 -2.72 -0.82
CA VAL A 8 -3.77 -2.10 -0.15
C VAL A 8 -4.04 -2.04 1.35
N GLY A 9 -3.18 -2.69 2.13
CA GLY A 9 -3.16 -2.58 3.58
C GLY A 9 -2.23 -1.45 4.02
N LEU A 10 -2.73 -0.57 4.88
CA LEU A 10 -1.98 0.55 5.46
C LEU A 10 -2.06 0.46 6.99
N ASP A 11 -0.93 0.25 7.64
CA ASP A 11 -0.80 0.36 9.09
C ASP A 11 -0.08 1.67 9.42
N VAL A 12 -0.79 2.60 10.06
CA VAL A 12 -0.42 4.02 10.18
C VAL A 12 -0.04 4.34 11.61
N SER A 13 1.20 4.82 11.79
CA SER A 13 1.71 5.37 13.04
C SER A 13 1.97 6.88 12.91
N LYS A 14 2.38 7.54 14.00
CA LYS A 14 2.68 8.98 13.99
C LYS A 14 3.70 9.37 12.93
N GLU A 15 4.76 8.57 12.75
CA GLU A 15 5.91 8.92 11.91
C GLU A 15 5.95 8.15 10.59
N LYS A 16 5.39 6.94 10.54
CA LYS A 16 5.53 6.01 9.41
C LYS A 16 4.26 5.23 9.12
N ILE A 17 4.12 4.80 7.88
CA ILE A 17 3.04 3.93 7.38
C ILE A 17 3.68 2.67 6.81
N ALA A 18 3.31 1.49 7.30
CA ALA A 18 3.65 0.22 6.70
C ALA A 18 2.63 -0.13 5.60
N VAL A 19 3.13 -0.62 4.46
CA VAL A 19 2.34 -0.85 3.24
C VAL A 19 2.43 -2.31 2.84
N ALA A 20 1.28 -2.92 2.53
CA ALA A 20 1.21 -4.25 1.94
C ALA A 20 0.16 -4.29 0.81
N ILE A 21 0.35 -5.17 -0.18
CA ILE A 21 -0.59 -5.37 -1.29
C ILE A 21 -1.02 -6.83 -1.36
N ALA A 22 -2.33 -7.06 -1.38
CA ALA A 22 -2.94 -8.35 -1.69
C ALA A 22 -3.58 -8.34 -3.08
N ASP A 23 -3.52 -9.51 -3.71
CA ASP A 23 -4.27 -9.82 -4.91
C ASP A 23 -5.71 -10.25 -4.53
N GLU A 24 -6.58 -10.37 -5.53
CA GLU A 24 -7.92 -10.91 -5.29
C GLU A 24 -7.85 -12.35 -4.77
N GLY A 25 -8.66 -12.66 -3.75
CA GLY A 25 -8.67 -13.97 -3.11
C GLY A 25 -8.34 -13.89 -1.62
N ARG A 26 -7.80 -14.98 -1.07
CA ARG A 26 -7.45 -15.12 0.35
C ARG A 26 -5.96 -15.41 0.57
N GLU A 27 -5.14 -15.06 -0.41
CA GLU A 27 -3.69 -15.21 -0.31
C GLU A 27 -3.10 -14.16 0.65
N GLU A 28 -1.90 -14.45 1.15
CA GLU A 28 -1.22 -13.55 2.05
C GLU A 28 -0.80 -12.26 1.34
N PRO A 29 -1.01 -11.08 1.95
CA PRO A 29 -0.58 -9.81 1.40
C PRO A 29 0.95 -9.73 1.34
N ARG A 30 1.48 -9.18 0.24
CA ARG A 30 2.92 -8.92 0.09
C ARG A 30 3.29 -7.60 0.75
N TYR A 31 4.19 -7.66 1.73
CA TYR A 31 4.73 -6.47 2.37
C TYR A 31 5.67 -5.71 1.42
N LEU A 32 5.44 -4.41 1.27
CA LEU A 32 6.21 -3.54 0.37
C LEU A 32 7.19 -2.61 1.10
N GLY A 33 7.07 -2.48 2.43
CA GLY A 33 7.95 -1.62 3.23
C GLY A 33 7.20 -0.50 3.95
N MET A 34 7.95 0.48 4.43
CA MET A 34 7.41 1.63 5.16
C MET A 34 7.68 2.93 4.42
N ILE A 35 6.73 3.86 4.49
CA ILE A 35 6.87 5.23 4.00
C ILE A 35 6.72 6.22 5.16
N PRO A 36 7.28 7.44 5.09
CA PRO A 36 6.98 8.50 6.04
C PRO A 36 5.48 8.83 6.05
N HIS A 37 4.94 9.18 7.21
CA HIS A 37 3.54 9.61 7.35
C HIS A 37 3.37 11.06 6.87
N THR A 38 3.53 11.27 5.56
CA THR A 38 3.31 12.56 4.91
C THR A 38 2.42 12.43 3.67
N PRO A 39 1.61 13.45 3.33
CA PRO A 39 0.75 13.41 2.14
C PRO A 39 1.54 13.18 0.83
N GLU A 40 2.78 13.68 0.75
CA GLU A 40 3.62 13.52 -0.44
C GLU A 40 4.07 12.06 -0.62
N SER A 41 4.40 11.39 0.47
CA SER A 41 4.80 9.97 0.46
C SER A 41 3.63 9.09 0.02
N LEU A 42 2.41 9.39 0.50
CA LEU A 42 1.20 8.69 0.08
C LEU A 42 0.88 8.89 -1.41
N ARG A 43 1.04 10.13 -1.91
CA ARG A 43 0.85 10.44 -3.34
C ARG A 43 1.84 9.71 -4.24
N LYS A 44 3.11 9.57 -3.80
CA LYS A 44 4.11 8.79 -4.53
C LYS A 44 3.76 7.30 -4.60
N LEU A 45 3.16 6.75 -3.53
CA LEU A 45 2.70 5.37 -3.50
C LEU A 45 1.58 5.11 -4.53
N ILE A 46 0.60 6.02 -4.64
CA ILE A 46 -0.60 5.83 -5.47
C ILE A 46 -0.35 6.11 -6.97
N LYS A 47 0.60 6.99 -7.30
CA LYS A 47 0.86 7.42 -8.69
C LYS A 47 1.73 6.45 -9.51
N ASN A 48 2.13 5.31 -8.94
CA ASN A 48 2.90 4.30 -9.67
C ASN A 48 2.05 3.53 -10.68
#